data_AF-M3CXU4-F1
#
_entry.id   AF-M3CXU4-F1
#
_cell.length_a   1.000
_cell.length_b   1.000
_cell.length_c   1.000
_cell.angle_alpha   90.00
_cell.angle_beta   90.00
_cell.angle_gamma   90.00
#
_symmetry.space_group_name_H-M   'P 1'
#
loop_
_entity.id
_entity.type
_entity.pdbx_description
1 polymer ?
#
loop_
_entity_poly.entity_id
_entity_poly.type
_entity_poly.pdbx_seq_one_letter_code
_entity_poly.pdbx_strand_id
1 'polypeptide(L)'
;MGTKSVGLRRLHSATAAGLGMVAGVIAAVAAQRSALDAINRRLERLEEQAVHQQRANLAMQQRQHWELLSKAIDDPELAEVLDYFEEPVSAQKRRQYLFANAQYTNLLCYYRIGNIPLDEFFMHARGMFQNPHMRDYWEATRPQRASLRGTEEAKLGEMIDDLLAQLDEADTDEWWVVGTPPTET
;
A
#
# COMPACT_ATOMS: atom_id res chain seq x y z
N MET A 1 -72.91 -53.71 -15.39
CA MET A 1 -71.46 -53.46 -15.61
C MET A 1 -71.34 -52.18 -16.43
N GLY A 2 -70.60 -51.12 -16.13
CA GLY A 2 -69.66 -50.78 -15.06
C GLY A 2 -68.99 -49.48 -15.53
N THR A 3 -69.40 -48.32 -15.01
CA THR A 3 -68.91 -47.00 -15.44
C THR A 3 -68.34 -46.23 -14.26
N LYS A 4 -67.06 -46.43 -13.91
CA LYS A 4 -66.26 -45.50 -13.09
C LYS A 4 -64.76 -45.73 -13.34
N SER A 5 -64.02 -44.70 -13.79
CA SER A 5 -62.59 -44.47 -13.41
C SER A 5 -61.84 -43.34 -14.15
N VAL A 6 -62.47 -42.50 -14.99
CA VAL A 6 -61.71 -41.48 -15.76
C VAL A 6 -61.35 -40.22 -14.94
N GLY A 7 -62.05 -39.94 -13.84
CA GLY A 7 -61.89 -38.68 -13.07
C GLY A 7 -60.64 -38.58 -12.17
N LEU A 8 -60.15 -39.69 -11.61
CA LEU A 8 -59.06 -39.65 -10.63
C LEU A 8 -57.67 -39.46 -11.25
N ARG A 9 -57.49 -39.86 -12.51
CA ARG A 9 -56.17 -39.90 -13.17
C ARG A 9 -55.68 -38.51 -13.65
N ARG A 10 -56.60 -37.57 -13.90
CA ARG A 10 -56.26 -36.20 -14.35
C ARG A 10 -55.90 -35.24 -13.22
N LEU A 11 -56.38 -35.48 -12.00
CA LEU A 11 -56.04 -34.66 -10.83
C LEU A 11 -54.63 -34.95 -10.29
N HIS A 12 -54.18 -36.21 -10.38
CA HIS A 12 -52.83 -36.60 -9.96
C HIS A 12 -51.72 -36.08 -10.90
N SER A 13 -52.01 -35.87 -12.18
CA SER A 13 -51.02 -35.37 -13.15
C SER A 13 -50.78 -33.87 -13.04
N ALA A 14 -51.80 -33.09 -12.66
CA ALA A 14 -51.66 -31.64 -12.51
C ALA A 14 -50.87 -31.24 -11.26
N THR A 15 -51.09 -31.94 -10.13
CA THR A 15 -50.31 -31.74 -8.89
C THR A 15 -48.87 -32.22 -9.01
N ALA A 16 -48.61 -33.35 -9.69
CA ALA A 16 -47.25 -33.84 -9.93
C ALA A 16 -46.43 -32.91 -10.85
N ALA A 17 -47.05 -32.32 -11.88
CA ALA A 17 -46.38 -31.36 -12.77
C ALA A 17 -46.06 -30.02 -12.07
N GLY A 18 -46.96 -29.52 -11.21
CA GLY A 18 -46.73 -28.30 -10.42
C GLY A 18 -45.58 -28.43 -9.42
N LEU A 19 -45.47 -29.57 -8.74
CA LEU A 19 -44.37 -29.87 -7.80
C LEU A 19 -43.02 -30.02 -8.51
N GLY A 20 -42.98 -30.64 -9.69
CA GLY A 20 -41.76 -30.78 -10.50
C GLY A 20 -41.20 -29.43 -10.98
N MET A 21 -42.07 -28.51 -11.39
CA MET A 21 -41.65 -27.16 -11.79
C MET A 21 -41.08 -26.36 -10.60
N VAL A 22 -41.72 -26.42 -9.43
CA VAL A 22 -41.22 -25.75 -8.22
C VAL A 22 -39.86 -26.32 -7.79
N ALA A 23 -39.71 -27.65 -7.79
CA ALA A 23 -38.44 -28.29 -7.47
C ALA A 23 -37.33 -27.92 -8.48
N GLY A 24 -37.67 -27.82 -9.78
CA GLY A 24 -36.75 -27.36 -10.82
C GLY A 24 -36.29 -25.91 -10.63
N VAL A 25 -37.21 -25.00 -10.29
CA VAL A 25 -36.86 -23.59 -9.99
C VAL A 25 -35.96 -23.50 -8.75
N ILE A 26 -36.28 -24.24 -7.68
CA ILE A 26 -35.46 -24.25 -6.46
C ILE A 26 -34.05 -24.78 -6.76
N ALA A 27 -33.95 -25.88 -7.51
CA ALA A 27 -32.66 -26.46 -7.90
C ALA A 27 -31.84 -25.49 -8.78
N ALA A 28 -32.49 -24.82 -9.75
CA ALA A 28 -31.84 -23.82 -10.59
C ALA A 28 -31.34 -22.62 -9.77
N VAL A 29 -32.15 -22.10 -8.84
CA VAL A 29 -31.75 -21.01 -7.94
C VAL A 29 -30.61 -21.44 -7.02
N ALA A 30 -30.65 -22.66 -6.48
CA ALA A 30 -29.58 -23.19 -5.64
C ALA A 30 -28.26 -23.35 -6.42
N ALA A 31 -28.32 -23.87 -7.65
CA ALA A 31 -27.17 -23.98 -8.54
C ALA A 31 -26.62 -22.60 -8.95
N GLN A 32 -27.50 -21.61 -9.16
CA GLN A 32 -27.09 -20.24 -9.46
C GLN A 32 -26.40 -19.60 -8.25
N ARG A 33 -26.93 -19.78 -7.04
CA ARG A 33 -26.31 -19.28 -5.81
C ARG A 33 -24.95 -19.91 -5.58
N SER A 34 -24.82 -21.22 -5.73
CA SER A 34 -23.52 -21.89 -5.58
C SER A 34 -22.50 -21.46 -6.62
N ALA A 35 -22.93 -21.17 -7.87
CA ALA A 35 -22.08 -20.61 -8.89
C ALA A 35 -21.61 -19.18 -8.55
N LEU A 36 -22.50 -18.32 -8.05
CA LEU A 36 -22.14 -16.98 -7.58
C LEU A 36 -21.19 -17.03 -6.40
N ASP A 37 -21.44 -17.90 -5.41
CA ASP A 37 -20.54 -18.09 -4.27
C ASP A 37 -19.16 -18.58 -4.70
N ALA A 38 -19.09 -19.48 -5.69
CA ALA A 38 -17.82 -19.96 -6.24
C ALA A 38 -17.05 -18.85 -6.97
N ILE A 39 -17.75 -17.96 -7.69
CA ILE A 39 -17.16 -16.79 -8.34
C ILE A 39 -16.65 -15.81 -7.29
N ASN A 40 -17.45 -15.48 -6.27
CA ASN A 40 -17.07 -14.55 -5.20
C ASN A 40 -15.82 -15.04 -4.45
N ARG A 41 -15.77 -16.32 -4.06
CA ARG A 41 -14.58 -16.89 -3.41
C ARG A 41 -13.34 -16.87 -4.31
N ARG A 42 -13.52 -16.99 -5.63
CA ARG A 42 -12.41 -16.90 -6.57
C ARG A 42 -11.94 -15.46 -6.72
N LEU A 43 -12.85 -14.50 -6.73
CA LEU A 43 -12.52 -13.07 -6.74
C LEU A 43 -11.74 -12.69 -5.47
N GLU A 44 -12.25 -13.04 -4.28
CA GLU A 44 -11.58 -12.81 -2.99
C GLU A 44 -10.15 -13.38 -3.02
N ARG A 45 -9.97 -14.62 -3.48
CA ARG A 45 -8.65 -15.24 -3.57
C ARG A 45 -7.73 -14.52 -4.56
N LEU A 46 -8.25 -14.05 -5.70
CA LEU A 46 -7.46 -13.31 -6.69
C LEU A 46 -7.06 -11.94 -6.17
N GLU A 47 -7.95 -11.26 -5.43
CA GLU A 47 -7.67 -9.99 -4.76
C GLU A 47 -6.59 -10.17 -3.70
N GLU A 48 -6.71 -11.16 -2.83
CA GLU A 48 -5.68 -11.53 -1.86
C GLU A 48 -4.34 -11.83 -2.55
N GLN A 49 -4.34 -12.65 -3.60
CA GLN A 49 -3.14 -12.97 -4.37
C GLN A 49 -2.52 -11.74 -5.03
N ALA A 50 -3.32 -10.83 -5.58
CA ALA A 50 -2.84 -9.60 -6.19
C ALA A 50 -2.18 -8.69 -5.14
N VAL A 51 -2.79 -8.52 -3.97
CA VAL A 51 -2.22 -7.75 -2.85
C VAL A 51 -0.92 -8.38 -2.36
N HIS A 52 -0.88 -9.71 -2.19
CA HIS A 52 0.33 -10.41 -1.78
C HIS A 52 1.45 -10.27 -2.81
N GLN A 53 1.15 -10.40 -4.10
CA GLN A 53 2.12 -10.21 -5.17
C GLN A 53 2.65 -8.78 -5.21
N GLN A 54 1.78 -7.78 -5.05
CA GLN A 54 2.18 -6.38 -5.00
C GLN A 54 3.14 -6.11 -3.83
N ARG A 55 2.82 -6.61 -2.62
CA ARG A 55 3.69 -6.49 -1.44
C ARG A 55 5.04 -7.20 -1.65
N ALA A 56 5.04 -8.39 -2.24
CA ALA A 56 6.26 -9.13 -2.55
C ALA A 56 7.14 -8.38 -3.58
N ASN A 57 6.53 -7.79 -4.60
CA ASN A 57 7.23 -6.97 -5.60
C ASN A 57 7.87 -5.73 -4.97
N LEU A 58 7.14 -5.03 -4.10
CA LEU A 58 7.66 -3.85 -3.37
C LEU A 58 8.85 -4.23 -2.47
N ALA A 59 8.73 -5.32 -1.70
CA ALA A 59 9.81 -5.79 -0.84
C ALA A 59 11.06 -6.19 -1.65
N MET A 60 10.86 -6.83 -2.81
CA MET A 60 11.96 -7.18 -3.72
C MET A 60 12.64 -5.93 -4.29
N GLN A 61 11.86 -4.95 -4.75
CA GLN A 61 12.39 -3.67 -5.24
C GLN A 61 13.19 -2.96 -4.15
N GLN A 62 12.68 -2.90 -2.92
CA GLN A 62 13.37 -2.27 -1.79
C GLN A 62 14.70 -2.96 -1.48
N ARG A 63 14.73 -4.30 -1.54
CA ARG A 63 15.96 -5.06 -1.35
C ARG A 63 16.99 -4.74 -2.43
N GLN A 64 16.58 -4.70 -3.70
CA GLN A 64 17.48 -4.35 -4.81
C GLN A 64 18.01 -2.92 -4.67
N HIS A 65 17.14 -1.98 -4.30
CA HIS A 65 17.53 -0.59 -4.03
C HIS A 65 18.60 -0.50 -2.92
N TRP A 66 18.37 -1.21 -1.81
CA TRP A 66 19.34 -1.29 -0.72
C TRP A 66 20.67 -1.91 -1.16
N GLU A 67 20.64 -2.98 -1.95
CA GLU A 67 21.86 -3.61 -2.47
C GLU A 67 22.67 -2.66 -3.37
N LEU A 68 22.01 -1.81 -4.16
CA LEU A 68 22.67 -0.78 -4.96
C LEU A 68 23.27 0.33 -4.09
N LEU A 69 22.50 0.85 -3.12
CA LEU A 69 22.99 1.86 -2.19
C LEU A 69 24.16 1.36 -1.35
N SER A 70 24.11 0.12 -0.86
CA SER A 70 25.21 -0.48 -0.08
C SER A 70 26.50 -0.54 -0.90
N LYS A 71 26.43 -0.95 -2.17
CA LYS A 71 27.61 -0.95 -3.06
C LYS A 71 28.15 0.46 -3.29
N ALA A 72 27.28 1.44 -3.51
CA ALA A 72 27.67 2.83 -3.70
C ALA A 72 28.25 3.46 -2.41
N ILE A 73 27.82 3.03 -1.23
CA ILE A 73 28.40 3.50 0.04
C ILE A 73 29.84 3.01 0.19
N ASP A 74 30.14 1.78 -0.24
CA ASP A 74 31.47 1.17 -0.12
C ASP A 74 32.43 1.59 -1.25
N ASP A 75 31.90 2.00 -2.41
CA ASP A 75 32.68 2.39 -3.60
C ASP A 75 32.39 3.84 -4.03
N PRO A 76 33.34 4.78 -3.82
CA PRO A 76 33.18 6.17 -4.22
C PRO A 76 32.93 6.39 -5.72
N GLU A 77 33.46 5.54 -6.60
CA GLU A 77 33.25 5.66 -8.06
C GLU A 77 31.80 5.31 -8.42
N LEU A 78 31.25 4.27 -7.78
CA LEU A 78 29.82 3.94 -7.93
C LEU A 78 28.91 5.00 -7.32
N ALA A 79 29.36 5.64 -6.23
CA ALA A 79 28.63 6.73 -5.59
C ALA A 79 28.45 7.93 -6.53
N GLU A 80 29.42 8.21 -7.39
CA GLU A 80 29.33 9.34 -8.35
C GLU A 80 28.18 9.20 -9.34
N VAL A 81 27.79 7.97 -9.70
CA VAL A 81 26.63 7.72 -10.57
C VAL A 81 25.32 8.16 -9.91
N LEU A 82 25.29 8.16 -8.57
CA LEU A 82 24.14 8.56 -7.76
C LEU A 82 24.24 10.02 -7.30
N ASP A 83 25.26 10.77 -7.74
CA ASP A 83 25.43 12.18 -7.41
C ASP A 83 24.58 13.04 -8.33
N TYR A 84 23.34 13.26 -7.90
CA TYR A 84 22.36 14.13 -8.56
C TYR A 84 22.16 15.46 -7.80
N PHE A 85 23.08 15.78 -6.87
CA PHE A 85 22.97 16.98 -6.05
C PHE A 85 23.36 18.22 -6.87
N GLU A 86 22.68 19.34 -6.64
CA GLU A 86 22.98 20.60 -7.36
C GLU A 86 24.37 21.12 -7.00
N GLU A 87 24.79 20.93 -5.75
CA GLU A 87 26.09 21.33 -5.25
C GLU A 87 27.03 20.11 -5.12
N PRO A 88 28.32 20.23 -5.50
CA PRO A 88 29.29 19.17 -5.30
C PRO A 88 29.43 18.84 -3.80
N VAL A 89 29.24 17.57 -3.47
CA VAL A 89 29.40 17.06 -2.10
C VAL A 89 30.70 16.29 -1.92
N SER A 90 31.28 16.34 -0.72
CA SER A 90 32.43 15.49 -0.39
C SER A 90 32.03 14.02 -0.40
N ALA A 91 32.98 13.10 -0.65
CA ALA A 91 32.71 11.67 -0.62
C ALA A 91 32.10 11.19 0.71
N GLN A 92 32.49 11.80 1.83
CA GLN A 92 31.88 11.52 3.14
C GLN A 92 30.42 11.94 3.18
N LYS A 93 30.10 13.17 2.75
CA LYS A 93 28.72 13.68 2.76
C LYS A 93 27.84 12.92 1.78
N ARG A 94 28.38 12.51 0.64
CA ARG A 94 27.71 11.60 -0.31
C ARG A 94 27.30 10.29 0.35
N ARG A 95 28.18 9.62 1.10
CA ARG A 95 27.82 8.40 1.85
C ARG A 95 26.72 8.64 2.89
N GLN A 96 26.77 9.78 3.59
CA GLN A 96 25.71 10.17 4.54
C GLN A 96 24.37 10.35 3.83
N TYR A 97 24.36 11.00 2.67
CA TYR A 97 23.16 11.20 1.85
C TYR A 97 22.60 9.90 1.28
N LEU A 98 23.46 8.98 0.83
CA LEU A 98 23.02 7.65 0.40
C LEU A 98 22.37 6.87 1.55
N PHE A 99 22.95 6.93 2.74
CA PHE A 99 22.36 6.31 3.92
C PHE A 99 21.04 6.99 4.34
N ALA A 100 20.96 8.32 4.25
CA ALA A 100 19.74 9.08 4.49
C ALA A 100 18.61 8.72 3.51
N ASN A 101 18.93 8.61 2.21
CA ASN A 101 18.02 8.09 1.20
C ASN A 101 17.51 6.70 1.57
N ALA A 102 18.40 5.81 2.00
CA ALA A 102 18.04 4.46 2.41
C ALA A 102 17.06 4.44 3.60
N GLN A 103 17.31 5.26 4.62
CA GLN A 103 16.45 5.40 5.79
C GLN A 103 15.05 5.94 5.42
N TYR A 104 14.99 7.00 4.61
CA TYR A 104 13.74 7.59 4.16
C TYR A 104 12.91 6.62 3.29
N THR A 105 13.54 6.01 2.28
CA THR A 105 12.87 5.05 1.40
C THR A 105 12.42 3.80 2.13
N ASN A 106 13.16 3.36 3.16
CA ASN A 106 12.73 2.26 4.02
C ASN A 106 11.45 2.61 4.79
N LEU A 107 11.39 3.81 5.40
CA LEU A 107 10.20 4.28 6.11
C LEU A 107 8.98 4.41 5.18
N LEU A 108 9.20 4.96 3.99
CA LEU A 108 8.17 5.04 2.94
C LEU A 108 7.65 3.66 2.52
N CYS A 109 8.54 2.67 2.43
CA CYS A 109 8.18 1.28 2.10
C CYS A 109 7.36 0.63 3.22
N TYR A 110 7.70 0.85 4.50
CA TYR A 110 6.91 0.36 5.63
C TYR A 110 5.48 0.89 5.62
N TYR A 111 5.31 2.18 5.31
CA TYR A 111 3.98 2.76 5.13
C TYR A 111 3.25 2.14 3.94
N ARG A 112 3.87 2.09 2.76
CA ARG A 112 3.26 1.57 1.50
C ARG A 112 2.82 0.11 1.58
N ILE A 113 3.54 -0.73 2.31
CA ILE A 113 3.18 -2.15 2.49
C ILE A 113 2.06 -2.33 3.54
N GLY A 114 1.79 -1.29 4.32
CA GLY A 114 0.77 -1.27 5.38
C GLY A 114 1.27 -1.84 6.70
N ASN A 115 2.57 -1.78 6.96
CA ASN A 115 3.15 -2.22 8.24
C ASN A 115 2.98 -1.15 9.34
N ILE A 116 2.91 0.11 8.95
CA ILE A 116 2.66 1.24 9.84
C ILE A 116 1.57 2.13 9.25
N PRO A 117 0.65 2.68 10.08
CA PRO A 117 -0.31 3.70 9.66
C PRO A 117 0.39 5.05 9.41
N LEU A 118 -0.37 6.01 8.87
CA LEU A 118 0.17 7.33 8.49
C LEU A 118 0.65 8.15 9.69
N ASP A 119 -0.02 8.06 10.84
CA ASP A 119 0.36 8.75 12.07
C ASP A 119 1.68 8.19 12.63
N GLU A 120 1.89 6.87 12.61
CA GLU A 120 3.16 6.27 12.96
C GLU A 120 4.29 6.67 12.00
N PHE A 121 4.01 6.73 10.69
CA PHE A 121 4.97 7.28 9.71
C PHE A 121 5.39 8.71 10.10
N PHE A 122 4.43 9.56 10.47
CA PHE A 122 4.68 10.94 10.91
C PHE A 122 5.58 10.99 12.15
N MET A 123 5.32 10.14 13.15
CA MET A 123 6.15 10.05 14.36
C MET A 123 7.58 9.60 14.05
N HIS A 124 7.75 8.63 13.17
CA HIS A 124 9.08 8.19 12.73
C HIS A 124 9.83 9.29 11.97
N ALA A 125 9.15 9.99 11.06
CA ALA A 125 9.73 11.12 10.34
C ALA A 125 10.21 12.21 11.31
N ARG A 126 9.37 12.59 12.27
CA ARG A 126 9.69 13.59 13.31
C ARG A 126 10.99 13.28 14.05
N GLY A 127 11.20 12.02 14.45
CA GLY A 127 12.43 11.58 15.09
C GLY A 127 13.62 11.50 14.14
N MET A 128 13.41 10.98 12.93
CA MET A 128 14.45 10.86 11.89
C MET A 128 15.07 12.21 11.54
N PHE A 129 14.24 13.25 11.41
CA PHE A 129 14.69 14.60 11.05
C PHE A 129 15.21 15.43 12.22
N GLN A 130 15.30 14.88 13.45
CA GLN A 130 16.14 15.50 14.48
C GLN A 130 17.63 15.45 14.12
N ASN A 131 18.03 14.54 13.23
CA ASN A 131 19.41 14.43 12.79
C ASN A 131 19.72 15.50 11.71
N PRO A 132 20.74 16.37 11.91
CA PRO A 132 21.08 17.42 10.96
C PRO A 132 21.50 16.87 9.59
N HIS A 133 22.12 15.69 9.51
CA HIS A 133 22.46 15.09 8.22
C HIS A 133 21.23 14.64 7.43
N MET A 134 20.15 14.24 8.13
CA MET A 134 18.88 13.92 7.48
C MET A 134 18.23 15.19 6.91
N ARG A 135 18.26 16.30 7.66
CA ARG A 135 17.77 17.61 7.18
C ARG A 135 18.58 18.15 6.01
N ASP A 136 19.90 18.10 6.12
CA ASP A 136 20.81 18.48 5.03
C ASP A 136 20.55 17.66 3.76
N TYR A 137 20.29 16.36 3.89
CA TYR A 137 19.91 15.50 2.77
C TYR A 137 18.54 15.90 2.20
N TRP A 138 17.57 16.17 3.08
CA TRP A 138 16.22 16.57 2.70
C TRP A 138 16.23 17.85 1.88
N GLU A 139 17.00 18.85 2.29
CA GLU A 139 17.13 20.10 1.54
C GLU A 139 17.88 19.90 0.22
N ALA A 140 19.00 19.16 0.23
CA ALA A 140 19.78 18.89 -0.98
C ALA A 140 18.99 18.13 -2.07
N THR A 141 17.94 17.40 -1.68
CA THR A 141 17.07 16.62 -2.59
C THR A 141 15.73 17.29 -2.86
N ARG A 142 15.49 18.51 -2.36
CA ARG A 142 14.25 19.27 -2.60
C ARG A 142 13.89 19.40 -4.09
N PRO A 143 14.81 19.70 -5.03
CA PRO A 143 14.46 19.83 -6.46
C PRO A 143 13.87 18.55 -7.06
N GLN A 144 14.36 17.38 -6.64
CA GLN A 144 13.85 16.09 -7.12
C GLN A 144 12.44 15.85 -6.61
N ARG A 145 12.18 16.12 -5.32
CA ARG A 145 10.85 15.98 -4.73
C ARG A 145 9.84 16.96 -5.35
N ALA A 146 10.27 18.18 -5.63
CA ALA A 146 9.43 19.20 -6.28
C ALA A 146 8.99 18.81 -7.71
N SER A 147 9.69 17.87 -8.36
CA SER A 147 9.31 17.33 -9.67
C SER A 147 8.16 16.32 -9.59
N LEU A 148 7.89 15.75 -8.42
CA LEU A 148 6.82 14.78 -8.20
C LEU A 148 5.48 15.50 -8.07
N ARG A 149 4.44 15.03 -8.77
CA ARG A 149 3.09 15.61 -8.70
C ARG A 149 2.03 14.52 -8.64
N GLY A 150 1.10 14.65 -7.69
CA GLY A 150 -0.06 13.76 -7.55
C GLY A 150 0.28 12.34 -7.07
N THR A 151 1.54 12.05 -6.74
CA THR A 151 1.94 10.78 -6.16
C THR A 151 1.78 10.80 -4.63
N GLU A 152 1.67 9.62 -4.02
CA GLU A 152 1.68 9.47 -2.58
C GLU A 152 2.99 10.01 -1.96
N GLU A 153 4.12 9.82 -2.64
CA GLU A 153 5.41 10.35 -2.20
C GLU A 153 5.43 11.87 -2.14
N ALA A 154 4.81 12.54 -3.13
CA ALA A 154 4.70 14.00 -3.12
C ALA A 154 3.91 14.47 -1.90
N LYS A 155 2.78 13.84 -1.59
CA LYS A 155 1.96 14.17 -0.42
C LYS A 155 2.70 13.96 0.90
N LEU A 156 3.42 12.84 1.03
CA LEU A 156 4.22 12.56 2.23
C LEU A 156 5.43 13.49 2.33
N GLY A 157 6.01 13.88 1.19
CA GLY A 157 7.07 14.88 1.13
C GLY A 157 6.61 16.24 1.63
N GLU A 158 5.48 16.75 1.12
CA GLU A 158 4.86 18.00 1.58
C GLU A 158 4.56 17.95 3.09
N MET A 159 4.00 16.83 3.56
CA MET A 159 3.72 16.64 4.99
C MET A 159 5.00 16.69 5.85
N ILE A 160 6.10 16.14 5.36
CA ILE A 160 7.40 16.24 6.04
C ILE A 160 7.91 17.68 5.99
N ASP A 161 7.80 18.38 4.84
CA ASP A 161 8.20 19.78 4.73
C ASP A 161 7.46 20.66 5.76
N ASP A 162 6.15 20.47 5.92
CA ASP A 162 5.33 21.16 6.92
C ASP A 162 5.74 20.81 8.36
N LEU A 163 6.09 19.54 8.63
CA LEU A 163 6.60 19.10 9.92
C LEU A 163 7.95 19.74 10.24
N LEU A 164 8.85 19.84 9.28
CA LEU A 164 10.16 20.48 9.48
C LEU A 164 10.00 21.96 9.80
N ALA A 165 9.11 22.67 9.09
CA ALA A 165 8.80 24.06 9.40
C ALA A 165 8.29 24.22 10.83
N GLN A 166 7.36 23.36 11.28
CA GLN A 166 6.86 23.37 12.65
C GLN A 166 7.94 23.06 13.69
N LEU A 167 8.85 22.13 13.40
CA LEU A 167 9.99 21.82 14.26
C LEU A 167 10.96 22.98 14.40
N ASP A 168 11.14 23.76 13.34
CA ASP A 168 12.06 24.91 13.33
C ASP A 168 11.45 26.13 14.03
N GLU A 169 10.13 26.29 13.99
CA GLU A 169 9.38 27.34 14.68
C GLU A 169 9.15 27.04 16.17
N ALA A 170 9.19 25.76 16.56
CA ALA A 170 8.91 25.34 17.92
C ALA A 170 10.07 25.72 18.86
N ASP A 171 9.81 26.68 19.76
CA ASP A 171 10.73 27.04 20.85
C ASP A 171 10.59 26.06 22.03
N THR A 172 10.89 24.78 21.78
CA THR A 172 10.83 23.73 22.79
C THR A 172 11.83 22.61 22.52
N ASP A 173 12.42 22.07 23.59
CA ASP A 173 13.25 20.87 23.54
C ASP A 173 12.40 19.60 23.37
N GLU A 174 11.09 19.67 23.60
CA GLU A 174 10.15 18.56 23.49
C GLU A 174 9.72 18.31 22.04
N TRP A 175 10.68 18.08 21.15
CA TRP A 175 10.43 17.88 19.72
C TRP A 175 9.40 16.78 19.43
N TRP A 176 9.25 15.78 20.31
CA TRP A 176 8.33 14.64 20.14
C TRP A 176 6.85 15.04 20.22
N VAL A 177 6.50 16.22 20.73
CA VAL A 177 5.10 16.73 20.73
C VAL A 177 4.81 17.67 19.55
N VAL A 178 5.83 18.05 18.77
CA VAL A 178 5.67 19.06 17.72
C VAL A 178 4.92 18.51 16.51
N GLY A 179 3.96 19.29 16.03
CA GLY A 179 3.09 18.97 14.92
C GLY A 179 2.02 17.93 15.23
N THR A 180 0.86 18.09 14.59
CA THR A 180 -0.29 17.19 14.80
C THR A 180 -0.22 16.04 13.79
N PRO A 181 -0.16 14.77 14.22
CA PRO A 181 -0.22 13.64 13.30
C PRO A 181 -1.50 13.68 12.46
N PRO A 182 -1.43 13.36 11.15
CA PRO A 182 -2.63 13.24 10.34
C PRO A 182 -3.54 12.16 10.93
N THR A 183 -4.84 12.45 11.02
CA THR A 183 -5.83 11.41 11.32
C THR A 183 -6.22 10.76 10.00
N GLU A 184 -6.16 9.44 9.92
CA GLU A 184 -6.65 8.70 8.75
C GLU A 184 -8.16 8.99 8.60
N THR A 185 -8.53 9.76 7.57
CA THR A 185 -9.92 9.94 7.10
C THR A 185 -10.26 8.96 6.01
#